data_AF-A0A6C1T5R1-F1
#
_entry.id   AF-A0A6C1T5R1-F1
#
_cell.length_a   1.000
_cell.length_b   1.000
_cell.length_c   1.000
_cell.angle_alpha   90.00
_cell.angle_beta   90.00
_cell.angle_gamma   90.00
#
_symmetry.space_group_name_H-M   'P 1'
#
loop_
_entity.id
_entity.type
_entity.pdbx_description
1 polymer ?
#
loop_
_entity_poly.entity_id
_entity_poly.type
_entity_poly.pdbx_seq_one_letter_code
_entity_poly.pdbx_strand_id
1 'polypeptide(L)'
;MTTGRDRLREDVQFRILRLLQANPEMSQRELALAVGVSTGSIHYVLKAFIDKGIIKLGNFAASEDKRRYAYVLTPKGITAKAELARKFLARKMAEYEALKDEIAQVRADLEVEADATGAITSPGSTTRTTR
;
A
#
# COMPACT_ATOMS: atom_id res chain seq x y z
N MET A 1 12.51 -1.66 -18.67
CA MET A 1 11.18 -1.07 -18.42
C MET A 1 10.39 -2.02 -17.51
N THR A 2 10.19 -1.72 -16.22
CA THR A 2 9.33 -2.53 -15.33
C THR A 2 7.87 -2.14 -15.53
N THR A 3 6.99 -3.13 -15.71
CA THR A 3 5.55 -2.90 -15.94
C THR A 3 4.82 -2.53 -14.66
N GLY A 4 3.60 -1.96 -14.75
CA GLY A 4 2.77 -1.68 -13.57
C GLY A 4 2.46 -2.94 -12.74
N ARG A 5 2.31 -4.09 -13.41
CA ARG A 5 2.11 -5.39 -12.77
C ARG A 5 3.33 -5.83 -11.95
N ASP A 6 4.53 -5.49 -12.41
CA ASP A 6 5.77 -5.82 -11.68
C ASP A 6 5.88 -5.00 -10.38
N ARG A 7 5.46 -3.74 -10.41
CA ARG A 7 5.42 -2.88 -9.21
C ARG A 7 4.47 -3.42 -8.16
N LEU A 8 3.27 -3.83 -8.57
CA LEU A 8 2.29 -4.45 -7.65
C LEU A 8 2.84 -5.73 -7.04
N ARG A 9 3.54 -6.56 -7.82
CA ARG A 9 4.20 -7.78 -7.31
C ARG A 9 5.30 -7.45 -6.31
N GLU A 10 6.14 -6.46 -6.58
CA GLU A 10 7.17 -5.99 -5.63
C GLU A 10 6.54 -5.49 -4.32
N ASP A 11 5.45 -4.73 -4.39
CA ASP A 11 4.72 -4.21 -3.23
C ASP A 11 4.15 -5.34 -2.37
N VAL A 12 3.53 -6.34 -3.00
CA VAL A 12 3.01 -7.54 -2.31
C VAL A 12 4.15 -8.31 -1.65
N GLN A 13 5.26 -8.54 -2.36
CA GLN A 13 6.43 -9.22 -1.82
C GLN A 13 7.03 -8.49 -0.61
N PHE A 14 7.16 -7.16 -0.69
CA PHE A 14 7.61 -6.33 0.43
C PHE A 14 6.71 -6.49 1.65
N ARG A 15 5.39 -6.38 1.47
CA ARG A 15 4.42 -6.49 2.56
C ARG A 15 4.47 -7.86 3.22
N ILE A 16 4.58 -8.94 2.45
CA ILE A 16 4.74 -10.30 2.99
C ILE A 16 6.00 -10.39 3.84
N LEU A 17 7.16 -9.94 3.34
CA LEU A 17 8.42 -9.99 4.11
C LEU A 17 8.39 -9.13 5.36
N ARG A 18 7.71 -7.98 5.33
CA ARG A 18 7.49 -7.12 6.51
C ARG A 18 6.62 -7.81 7.55
N LEU A 19 5.52 -8.44 7.12
CA LEU A 19 4.61 -9.18 7.99
C LEU A 19 5.30 -10.40 8.64
N LEU A 20 6.02 -11.19 7.85
CA LEU A 20 6.75 -12.36 8.35
C LEU A 20 7.88 -12.00 9.31
N GLN A 21 8.52 -10.84 9.14
CA GLN A 21 9.50 -10.37 10.12
C GLN A 21 8.84 -10.03 11.46
N ALA A 22 7.64 -9.43 11.44
CA ALA A 22 6.91 -9.06 12.65
C ALA A 22 6.27 -10.27 13.35
N ASN A 23 5.73 -11.20 12.56
CA ASN A 23 5.12 -12.42 13.04
C ASN A 23 5.47 -13.60 12.09
N PRO A 24 6.51 -14.38 12.43
CA PRO A 24 6.93 -15.54 11.65
C PRO A 24 5.89 -16.67 11.58
N GLU A 25 4.90 -16.69 12.48
CA GLU A 25 3.90 -17.75 12.60
C GLU A 25 2.63 -17.50 11.77
N MET A 26 2.57 -16.38 11.03
CA MET A 26 1.41 -16.09 10.18
C MET A 26 1.16 -17.22 9.19
N SER A 27 -0.09 -17.71 9.19
CA SER A 27 -0.56 -18.67 8.22
C SER A 27 -0.65 -18.05 6.82
N GLN A 28 -0.62 -18.91 5.79
CA GLN A 28 -0.78 -18.46 4.41
C GLN A 28 -2.10 -17.71 4.18
N ARG A 29 -3.16 -18.10 4.89
CA ARG A 29 -4.47 -17.45 4.80
C ARG A 29 -4.46 -16.05 5.44
N GLU A 30 -3.79 -15.88 6.58
CA GLU A 30 -3.64 -14.57 7.22
C GLU A 30 -2.79 -13.63 6.36
N LEU A 31 -1.70 -14.12 5.77
CA LEU A 31 -0.89 -13.36 4.82
C LEU A 31 -1.71 -12.92 3.61
N ALA A 32 -2.52 -13.82 3.05
CA ALA A 32 -3.36 -13.56 1.89
C ALA A 32 -4.37 -12.42 2.16
N LEU A 33 -5.06 -12.51 3.30
CA LEU A 33 -5.99 -11.47 3.75
C LEU A 33 -5.28 -10.13 3.99
N ALA A 34 -4.12 -10.14 4.65
CA ALA A 34 -3.40 -8.92 4.99
C ALA A 34 -2.85 -8.16 3.77
N VAL A 35 -2.51 -8.86 2.68
CA VAL A 35 -1.98 -8.23 1.46
C VAL A 35 -2.98 -8.16 0.31
N GLY A 36 -4.20 -8.68 0.48
CA GLY A 36 -5.28 -8.58 -0.50
C GLY A 36 -5.09 -9.47 -1.73
N VAL A 37 -4.56 -10.69 -1.56
CA VAL A 37 -4.34 -11.65 -2.66
C VAL A 37 -4.92 -13.02 -2.31
N SER A 38 -4.95 -13.93 -3.28
CA SER A 38 -5.41 -15.31 -3.02
C SER A 38 -4.41 -16.12 -2.19
N THR A 39 -4.89 -17.10 -1.42
CA THR A 39 -4.03 -18.04 -0.69
C THR A 39 -3.08 -18.80 -1.63
N GLY A 40 -3.53 -19.14 -2.84
CA GLY A 40 -2.68 -19.76 -3.86
C GLY A 40 -1.52 -18.86 -4.28
N SER A 41 -1.77 -17.55 -4.46
CA SER A 41 -0.71 -16.57 -4.73
C SER A 41 0.34 -16.54 -3.62
N ILE A 42 -0.10 -16.56 -2.35
CA ILE A 42 0.81 -16.64 -1.20
C ILE A 42 1.65 -17.91 -1.24
N HIS A 43 1.04 -19.07 -1.49
CA HIS A 43 1.77 -20.34 -1.58
C HIS A 43 2.93 -20.25 -2.59
N TYR A 44 2.69 -19.75 -3.80
CA TYR A 44 3.73 -19.58 -4.81
C TYR A 44 4.81 -18.58 -4.40
N VAL A 45 4.44 -17.46 -3.78
CA VAL A 45 5.41 -16.45 -3.32
C VAL A 45 6.30 -17.01 -2.21
N LEU A 46 5.71 -17.71 -1.22
CA LEU A 46 6.47 -18.31 -0.13
C LEU A 46 7.39 -19.42 -0.64
N LYS A 47 6.92 -20.27 -1.54
CA LYS A 47 7.76 -21.29 -2.19
C LYS A 47 8.94 -20.64 -2.92
N ALA A 48 8.69 -19.60 -3.71
CA ALA A 48 9.75 -18.87 -4.39
C ALA A 48 10.73 -18.18 -3.43
N PHE A 49 10.27 -17.69 -2.28
CA PHE A 49 11.16 -17.13 -1.25
C PHE A 49 12.02 -18.21 -0.58
N ILE A 50 11.47 -19.41 -0.34
CA ILE A 50 12.23 -20.55 0.18
C ILE A 50 13.28 -20.99 -0.84
N ASP A 51 12.88 -21.21 -2.10
CA ASP A 51 13.76 -21.64 -3.18
C ASP A 51 14.91 -20.63 -3.42
N LYS A 52 14.64 -19.34 -3.22
CA LYS A 52 15.64 -18.26 -3.31
C LYS A 52 16.47 -18.07 -2.04
N GLY A 53 16.17 -18.77 -0.94
CA GLY A 53 16.82 -18.61 0.35
C GLY A 53 16.54 -17.26 1.03
N ILE A 54 15.45 -16.58 0.67
CA ILE A 54 14.98 -15.32 1.29
C ILE A 54 14.35 -15.63 2.66
N ILE A 55 13.61 -16.73 2.74
CA ILE A 55 13.04 -17.23 3.99
C ILE A 55 13.42 -18.70 4.16
N LYS A 56 13.37 -19.18 5.41
CA LYS A 56 13.48 -20.59 5.75
C LYS A 56 12.32 -21.01 6.65
N LEU A 57 11.97 -22.29 6.59
CA LEU A 57 11.06 -22.88 7.56
C LEU A 57 11.82 -23.17 8.85
N GLY A 58 11.41 -22.54 9.94
CA GLY A 58 11.86 -22.84 11.29
C GLY A 58 11.01 -23.95 11.90
N ASN A 59 11.66 -24.88 12.61
CA ASN A 59 10.98 -25.85 13.45
C ASN A 59 11.04 -25.36 14.90
N PHE A 60 9.89 -25.18 15.54
CA PHE A 60 9.81 -25.12 17.01
C PHE A 60 9.57 -26.54 17.53
N ALA A 61 10.62 -27.16 18.07
CA ALA A 61 10.51 -28.34 18.91
C ALA A 61 10.60 -27.89 20.38
N ALA A 62 9.57 -27.20 20.89
CA ALA A 62 9.44 -26.88 22.32
C ALA A 62 8.08 -26.24 22.64
N SER A 63 6.98 -26.95 22.42
CA SER A 63 5.71 -26.74 23.13
C SER A 63 4.76 -27.85 22.67
N GLU A 64 4.05 -28.48 23.62
CA GLU A 64 3.05 -29.53 23.38
C GLU A 64 1.90 -29.08 22.45
N ASP A 65 1.84 -27.79 22.13
CA ASP A 65 0.77 -27.19 21.36
C ASP A 65 1.27 -26.63 20.01
N LYS A 66 0.95 -27.38 18.95
CA LYS A 66 0.79 -26.94 17.54
C LYS A 66 2.00 -27.07 16.62
N ARG A 67 1.81 -27.97 15.63
CA ARG A 67 2.59 -28.19 14.40
C ARG A 67 2.57 -27.00 13.44
N ARG A 68 2.89 -25.78 13.90
CA ARG A 68 2.98 -24.60 13.03
C ARG A 68 4.42 -24.34 12.63
N TYR A 69 4.65 -24.31 11.33
CA TYR A 69 5.93 -23.88 10.76
C TYR A 69 6.06 -22.37 10.86
N ALA A 70 7.24 -21.88 11.25
CA ALA A 70 7.56 -20.45 11.24
C ALA A 70 8.32 -20.08 9.96
N TYR A 71 7.91 -19.02 9.27
CA TYR A 71 8.67 -18.47 8.15
C TYR A 71 9.64 -17.42 8.66
N VAL A 72 10.92 -17.77 8.73
CA VAL A 72 11.96 -16.89 9.28
C VAL A 72 12.78 -16.30 8.15
N LEU A 73 12.94 -14.97 8.16
CA LEU A 73 13.81 -14.27 7.20
C LEU A 73 15.27 -14.68 7.43
N THR A 74 15.98 -14.97 6.35
CA THR A 74 17.43 -15.15 6.37
C THR A 74 18.13 -13.79 6.31
N PRO A 75 19.46 -13.70 6.54
CA PRO A 75 20.19 -12.47 6.27
C PRO A 75 19.98 -11.94 4.84
N LYS A 76 19.93 -12.85 3.84
CA LYS A 76 19.57 -12.53 2.46
C LYS A 76 18.16 -11.95 2.35
N GLY A 77 17.20 -12.50 3.09
CA GLY A 77 15.83 -11.99 3.14
C GLY A 77 15.71 -10.60 3.76
N ILE A 78 16.51 -10.30 4.78
CA ILE A 78 16.56 -8.96 5.39
C ILE A 78 17.05 -7.93 4.36
N THR A 79 18.11 -8.25 3.61
CA THR A 79 18.63 -7.40 2.53
C THR A 79 17.59 -7.20 1.43
N ALA A 80 16.99 -8.29 0.92
CA ALA A 80 15.97 -8.21 -0.13
C ALA A 80 14.75 -7.38 0.30
N LYS A 81 14.29 -7.54 1.55
CA LYS A 81 13.22 -6.73 2.11
C LYS A 81 13.60 -5.25 2.17
N ALA A 82 14.84 -4.92 2.55
CA ALA A 82 15.30 -3.53 2.59
C ALA A 82 15.36 -2.88 1.19
N GLU A 83 15.79 -3.62 0.17
CA GLU A 83 15.77 -3.14 -1.22
C GLU A 83 14.34 -2.87 -1.71
N LEU A 84 13.44 -3.82 -1.46
CA LEU A 84 12.02 -3.66 -1.77
C LEU A 84 11.39 -2.49 -1.00
N ALA A 85 11.78 -2.28 0.26
CA ALA A 85 11.32 -1.16 1.08
C ALA A 85 11.69 0.20 0.49
N ARG A 86 12.94 0.36 0.02
CA ARG A 86 13.39 1.62 -0.61
C ARG A 86 12.56 1.92 -1.86
N LYS A 87 12.38 0.92 -2.73
CA LYS A 87 11.58 1.05 -3.95
C LYS A 87 10.10 1.35 -3.63
N PHE A 88 9.54 0.65 -2.65
CA PHE A 88 8.17 0.87 -2.18
C PHE A 88 7.98 2.30 -1.69
N LEU A 89 8.88 2.79 -0.82
CA LEU A 89 8.79 4.13 -0.25
C LEU A 89 8.88 5.20 -1.34
N ALA A 90 9.86 5.10 -2.25
CA ALA A 90 10.00 6.07 -3.34
C ALA A 90 8.73 6.19 -4.19
N ARG A 91 8.08 5.06 -4.49
CA ARG A 91 6.79 5.05 -5.22
C ARG A 91 5.67 5.69 -4.40
N LYS A 92 5.52 5.32 -3.13
CA LYS A 92 4.44 5.84 -2.28
C LYS A 92 4.57 7.34 -2.01
N MET A 93 5.79 7.84 -1.93
CA MET A 93 6.03 9.29 -1.84
C MET A 93 5.59 10.00 -3.13
N ALA A 94 5.94 9.47 -4.30
CA ALA A 94 5.51 10.05 -5.57
C ALA A 94 3.98 10.01 -5.75
N GLU A 95 3.34 8.89 -5.38
CA GLU A 95 1.88 8.77 -5.37
C GLU A 95 1.23 9.76 -4.39
N TYR A 96 1.84 9.97 -3.22
CA TYR A 96 1.35 10.89 -2.21
C TYR A 96 1.42 12.36 -2.68
N GLU A 97 2.54 12.79 -3.25
CA GLU A 97 2.66 14.17 -3.76
C GLU A 97 1.67 14.40 -4.91
N ALA A 98 1.52 13.45 -5.84
CA ALA A 98 0.54 13.56 -6.92
C ALA A 98 -0.90 13.68 -6.38
N LEU A 99 -1.25 12.86 -5.39
CA LEU A 99 -2.58 12.92 -4.76
C LEU A 99 -2.80 14.24 -4.01
N LYS A 100 -1.76 14.76 -3.36
CA LYS A 100 -1.81 16.03 -2.64
C LYS A 100 -2.04 17.19 -3.61
N ASP A 101 -1.36 17.18 -4.75
CA ASP A 101 -1.54 18.18 -5.80
C ASP A 101 -2.95 18.10 -6.41
N GLU A 102 -3.45 16.89 -6.67
CA GLU A 102 -4.81 16.65 -7.15
C GLU A 102 -5.86 17.18 -6.15
N ILE A 103 -5.69 16.90 -4.86
CA ILE A 103 -6.58 17.42 -3.81
C ILE A 103 -6.55 18.95 -3.76
N ALA A 104 -5.38 19.57 -3.95
CA ALA A 104 -5.26 21.03 -3.94
C ALA A 104 -5.98 21.65 -5.14
N GLN A 105 -5.85 21.06 -6.33
CA GLN A 105 -6.56 21.48 -7.54
C GLN A 105 -8.07 21.38 -7.36
N VAL A 106 -8.57 20.22 -6.94
CA VAL A 106 -10.00 20.00 -6.72
C VAL A 106 -10.58 20.98 -5.69
N ARG A 107 -9.82 21.34 -4.64
CA ARG A 107 -10.25 22.36 -3.67
C ARG A 107 -10.35 23.75 -4.29
N ALA A 108 -9.35 24.14 -5.07
CA ALA A 108 -9.35 25.45 -5.75
C ALA A 108 -10.52 25.54 -6.75
N ASP A 109 -10.78 24.48 -7.51
CA ASP A 109 -11.90 24.43 -8.46
C ASP A 109 -13.25 24.65 -7.75
N LEU A 110 -13.45 24.02 -6.59
CA LEU A 110 -14.66 24.20 -5.77
C LEU A 110 -14.80 25.62 -5.20
N GLU A 111 -13.69 26.27 -4.83
CA GLU A 111 -13.69 27.67 -4.36
C GLU A 111 -14.07 28.64 -5.48
N VAL A 112 -13.55 28.42 -6.70
CA VAL A 112 -13.91 29.22 -7.88
C VAL A 112 -15.39 29.07 -8.25
N GLU A 113 -15.94 27.86 -8.17
CA GLU A 113 -17.38 27.62 -8.40
C GLU A 113 -18.27 28.32 -7.36
N ALA A 114 -17.84 28.37 -6.09
CA ALA A 114 -18.55 29.08 -5.04
C ALA A 114 -18.56 30.60 -5.26
N ASP A 115 -17.43 31.20 -5.66
CA ASP A 115 -17.34 32.63 -5.97
C ASP A 115 -18.13 32.99 -7.24
N ALA A 116 -18.11 32.15 -8.27
CA ALA A 116 -18.91 32.32 -9.47
C ALA A 116 -20.42 32.27 -9.17
N THR A 117 -20.85 31.42 -8.23
CA THR A 117 -22.26 31.31 -7.83
C THR A 117 -22.70 32.50 -6.97
N GLY A 118 -21.82 33.04 -6.11
CA GLY A 118 -22.09 34.23 -5.29
C GLY A 118 -22.21 35.53 -6.10
N ALA A 119 -21.50 35.65 -7.23
CA ALA A 119 -21.54 36.82 -8.10
C ALA A 119 -22.85 36.97 -8.91
N ILE A 120 -23.57 35.89 -9.16
CA ILE A 120 -24.82 35.91 -9.98
C ILE A 120 -26.03 36.40 -9.15
N THR A 121 -25.94 36.41 -7.81
CA THR A 121 -27.05 36.80 -6.91
C THR A 121 -27.17 38.30 -6.58
N SER A 122 -26.44 39.21 -7.25
CA SER A 122 -26.71 40.65 -7.14
C SER A 122 -27.47 41.18 -8.37
N PRO A 123 -28.81 41.25 -8.34
CA PRO A 123 -29.54 42.06 -9.30
C PRO A 123 -29.53 43.53 -8.84
N GLY A 124 -28.81 44.36 -9.59
CA GLY A 124 -29.07 45.79 -9.59
C GLY A 124 -30.44 46.09 -10.18
N SER A 125 -31.27 46.83 -9.44
CA SER A 125 -32.22 47.81 -10.00
C SER A 125 -32.44 48.88 -8.92
N THR A 126 -31.77 50.03 -9.02
CA THR A 126 -32.17 51.23 -9.77
C THR A 126 -33.37 51.95 -9.14
N THR A 127 -33.03 53.06 -8.50
CA THR A 127 -33.80 54.25 -8.14
C THR A 127 -34.99 54.60 -9.05
N ARG A 128 -36.14 54.93 -8.43
CA ARG A 128 -37.19 55.84 -8.96
C ARG A 128 -38.08 56.32 -7.79
N THR A 129 -37.86 57.49 -7.20
CA THR A 129 -38.43 58.82 -7.57
C THR A 129 -39.92 58.99 -7.23
N THR A 130 -40.17 59.93 -6.30
CA THR A 130 -41.37 60.76 -6.02
C THR A 130 -42.69 60.10 -5.56
N ARG A 131 -43.17 60.46 -4.36
CA ARG A 131 -44.15 61.55 -4.17
C ARG A 131 -44.30 61.90 -2.69
#